data_AF-A0A1V4IRA5-F1
#
_entry.id   AF-A0A1V4IRA5-F1
#
_cell.length_a   1.000
_cell.length_b   1.000
_cell.length_c   1.000
_cell.angle_alpha   90.00
_cell.angle_beta   90.00
_cell.angle_gamma   90.00
#
_symmetry.space_group_name_H-M   'P 1'
#
loop_
_entity.id
_entity.type
_entity.pdbx_description
1 polymer ?
#
loop_
_entity_poly.entity_id
_entity_poly.type
_entity_poly.pdbx_seq_one_letter_code
_entity_poly.pdbx_strand_id
1 'polypeptide(L)' 'MNFGHREGYALHDLDNGSIAVVKVLNEYRSEEEATEAMLALLFKEKTEEELIDEYAKKPI' A
#
# COMPACT_ATOMS: atom_id res chain seq x y z
N MET A 1 -6.50 17.90 -14.89
CA MET A 1 -7.25 17.49 -13.69
C MET A 1 -6.23 16.99 -12.69
N ASN A 2 -6.06 17.68 -11.56
CA ASN A 2 -5.26 17.17 -10.46
C ASN A 2 -6.04 16.00 -9.86
N PHE A 3 -5.65 14.76 -10.19
CA PHE A 3 -6.03 13.63 -9.36
C PHE A 3 -5.27 13.84 -8.05
N GLY A 4 -5.96 14.37 -7.02
CA GLY A 4 -5.35 14.53 -5.71
C GLY A 4 -4.74 13.19 -5.30
N HIS A 5 -3.45 13.19 -4.93
CA HIS A 5 -2.75 11.98 -4.54
C HIS A 5 -3.57 11.24 -3.49
N ARG A 6 -3.98 10.00 -3.80
CA ARG A 6 -4.68 9.14 -2.85
C ARG A 6 -3.64 8.64 -1.84
N GLU A 7 -3.73 9.14 -0.62
CA GLU A 7 -2.87 8.71 0.49
C GLU A 7 -3.72 8.01 1.54
N GLY A 8 -3.28 6.82 1.97
CA GLY A 8 -3.95 6.02 2.99
C GLY A 8 -2.99 5.71 4.13
N TYR A 9 -3.51 5.75 5.36
CA TYR A 9 -2.80 5.33 6.56
C TYR A 9 -3.71 4.40 7.37
N ALA A 10 -3.12 3.40 8.00
CA ALA A 10 -3.81 2.50 8.92
C ALA A 10 -3.14 2.52 10.30
N LEU A 11 -3.94 2.30 11.34
CA LEU A 11 -3.46 2.03 12.69
C LEU A 11 -3.40 0.52 12.89
N HIS A 12 -2.26 0.01 13.37
CA HIS A 12 -2.06 -1.40 13.64
C HIS A 12 -1.59 -1.60 15.07
N ASP A 13 -2.38 -2.34 15.85
CA ASP A 13 -2.00 -2.74 17.21
C ASP A 13 -0.93 -3.82 17.15
N LEU A 14 0.18 -3.61 17.86
CA LEU A 14 1.28 -4.56 18.00
C LEU A 14 1.09 -5.41 19.27
N ASP A 15 1.61 -6.63 19.26
CA ASP A 15 1.52 -7.58 20.38
C ASP A 15 2.11 -7.05 21.71
N ASN A 16 2.99 -6.04 21.63
CA ASN A 16 3.59 -5.38 22.79
C ASN A 16 2.73 -4.24 23.38
N GLY A 17 1.49 -4.04 22.90
CA GLY A 17 0.58 -2.99 23.34
C GLY A 17 0.87 -1.60 22.75
N SER A 18 1.80 -1.49 21.81
CA SER A 18 2.05 -0.24 21.06
C SER A 18 1.18 -0.18 19.80
N ILE A 19 0.94 1.03 19.29
CA ILE A 19 0.20 1.25 18.03
C ILE A 19 1.19 1.75 16.97
N ALA A 20 1.24 1.07 15.83
CA ALA A 20 1.96 1.52 14.65
C ALA A 20 1.06 2.31 13.71
N VAL A 21 1.56 3.42 13.19
CA VAL A 21 0.97 4.11 12.03
C VAL A 21 1.67 3.56 10.79
N VAL A 22 0.92 2.90 9.92
CA VAL A 22 1.44 2.32 8.68
C VAL A 22 0.89 3.05 7.48
N LYS A 23 1.75 3.30 6.47
CA LYS A 23 1.35 3.88 5.20
C LYS A 23 0.79 2.76 4.30
N VAL A 24 -0.37 2.99 3.71
CA VAL A 24 -0.93 2.11 2.69
C VAL A 24 -0.18 2.38 1.38
N LEU A 25 0.53 1.38 0.88
CA LEU A 25 1.22 1.48 -0.41
C LEU A 25 0.22 1.36 -1.56
N ASN A 26 -0.72 0.41 -1.48
CA ASN A 26 -1.78 0.21 -2.46
C ASN A 26 -2.93 -0.64 -1.88
N GLU A 27 -4.08 -0.66 -2.56
CA GLU A 27 -5.25 -1.48 -2.22
C GLU A 27 -5.63 -2.40 -3.38
N TYR A 28 -5.89 -3.68 -3.11
CA TYR A 28 -6.25 -4.67 -4.12
C TYR A 28 -7.61 -5.27 -3.84
N ARG A 29 -8.25 -5.86 -4.86
CA ARG A 29 -9.59 -6.46 -4.71
C ARG A 29 -9.55 -7.88 -4.19
N SER A 30 -8.39 -8.54 -4.27
CA SER A 30 -8.17 -9.88 -3.77
C SER A 30 -6.86 -9.97 -2.97
N GLU A 31 -6.81 -10.97 -2.10
CA GLU A 31 -5.59 -11.31 -1.34
C GLU A 31 -4.46 -11.79 -2.27
N GLU A 32 -4.81 -12.48 -3.36
CA GLU A 32 -3.87 -12.95 -4.38
C GLU A 32 -3.13 -11.79 -5.04
N GLU A 33 -3.86 -10.78 -5.53
CA GLU A 33 -3.27 -9.57 -6.13
C GLU A 33 -2.35 -8.82 -5.14
N ALA A 34 -2.78 -8.72 -3.87
CA ALA A 34 -1.98 -8.09 -2.83
C ALA A 34 -0.70 -8.89 -2.53
N THR A 35 -0.79 -10.21 -2.54
CA THR A 35 0.35 -11.12 -2.30
C THR A 35 1.37 -11.01 -3.41
N GLU A 36 0.94 -10.98 -4.68
CA GLU A 36 1.83 -10.79 -5.82
C GLU A 36 2.60 -9.46 -5.72
N ALA A 37 1.90 -8.37 -5.38
CA ALA A 37 2.53 -7.07 -5.20
C ALA A 37 3.54 -7.05 -4.04
N MET A 38 3.22 -7.73 -2.93
CA MET A 38 4.14 -7.90 -1.80
C MET A 38 5.39 -8.70 -2.20
N LEU A 39 5.24 -9.79 -2.96
CA LEU A 39 6.38 -10.57 -3.44
C LEU A 39 7.26 -9.75 -4.38
N ALA A 40 6.67 -8.96 -5.28
CA ALA A 40 7.42 -8.07 -6.17
C ALA A 40 8.25 -7.02 -5.39
N LEU A 41 7.73 -6.49 -4.28
CA LEU A 41 8.49 -5.61 -3.38
C LEU A 41 9.67 -6.35 -2.73
N LEU A 42 9.42 -7.55 -2.18
CA LEU A 42 10.44 -8.34 -1.49
C LEU A 42 11.58 -8.76 -2.43
N PHE A 43 11.25 -9.08 -3.68
CA PHE A 43 12.22 -9.39 -4.72
C PHE A 43 12.84 -8.15 -5.39
N LYS A 44 12.44 -6.94 -4.98
CA LYS A 44 12.90 -5.66 -5.55
C LYS A 44 12.61 -5.51 -7.04
N GLU A 45 11.57 -6.19 -7.51
CA GLU A 45 11.01 -6.04 -8.86
C GLU A 45 10.12 -4.80 -8.95
N LYS A 46 9.61 -4.34 -7.81
CA LYS A 46 8.91 -3.06 -7.64
C LYS A 46 9.44 -2.29 -6.44
N THR A 47 9.26 -0.99 -6.47
CA THR A 47 9.54 -0.06 -5.36
C THR A 47 8.25 0.39 -4.67
N GLU A 48 8.37 0.89 -3.44
CA GLU A 48 7.22 1.46 -2.71
C GLU A 48 6.62 2.67 -3.44
N GLU A 49 7.46 3.50 -4.06
CA GLU A 49 7.04 4.69 -4.81
C GLU A 49 6.15 4.31 -6.01
N GLU A 50 6.54 3.28 -6.77
CA GLU A 50 5.74 2.78 -7.89
C GLU A 50 4.36 2.28 -7.43
N LEU A 51 4.28 1.58 -6.29
CA LEU A 51 3.00 1.12 -5.76
C LEU A 51 2.11 2.27 -5.29
N ILE A 52 2.70 3.29 -4.66
CA ILE A 52 1.97 4.51 -4.24
C ILE A 52 1.44 5.25 -5.47
N ASP A 53 2.23 5.36 -6.53
CA ASP A 53 1.82 5.99 -7.78
C ASP A 53 0.70 5.20 -8.49
N GLU A 54 0.75 3.87 -8.43
CA GLU A 54 -0.35 3.01 -8.89
C GLU A 54 -1.61 3.25 -8.08
N TYR A 55 -1.50 3.38 -6.76
CA TYR A 55 -2.63 3.64 -5.88
C TYR A 55 -3.28 5.00 -6.14
N ALA A 56 -2.47 6.04 -6.32
CA ALA A 56 -2.95 7.40 -6.64
C ALA A 56 -3.72 7.48 -7.96
N LYS A 57 -3.49 6.53 -8.89
CA LYS A 57 -4.19 6.45 -10.18
C LYS A 57 -5.51 5.69 -10.11
N LYS A 58 -5.81 4.98 -9.00
CA LYS A 58 -7.06 4.23 -8.87
C LYS A 58 -8.25 5.18 -8.72
N PRO A 59 -9.40 4.91 -9.37
CA PRO A 59 -10.61 5.68 -9.14
C PRO A 59 -11.04 5.57 -7.67
N ILE A 60 -11.70 6.62 -7.19
CA ILE A 60 -12.37 6.65 -5.87
C ILE A 60 -13.58 5.73 -5.92
#